data_AF-A0A2R5LQ15-F1
#
_entry.id   AF-A0A2R5LQ15-F1
#
_cell.length_a   1.000
_cell.length_b   1.000
_cell.length_c   1.000
_cell.angle_alpha   90.00
_cell.angle_beta   90.00
_cell.angle_gamma   90.00
#
_symmetry.space_group_name_H-M   'P 1'
#
loop_
_entity.id
_entity.type
_entity.pdbx_description
1 polymer ?
#
loop_
_entity_poly.entity_id
_entity_poly.type
_entity_poly.pdbx_seq_one_letter_code
_entity_poly.pdbx_strand_id
1 'polypeptide(L)'
;MILQFIGAFVLYSAVNAIQTNEEVPGKGIILDPHSTEPLVLQCNYTDDPSKDVLWFKDGSKIEGDTRYSINSDNHMLIVSNPDYGDAA
;
A
#
# COMPACT_ATOMS: atom_id res chain seq x y z
N MET A 1 -8.46 22.18 -31.27
CA MET A 1 -9.32 21.51 -30.28
C MET A 1 -8.71 20.15 -30.01
N ILE A 2 -8.04 20.07 -28.85
CA ILE A 2 -7.58 18.89 -28.12
C ILE A 2 -6.64 17.93 -28.86
N LEU A 3 -5.34 18.23 -28.71
CA LEU A 3 -4.26 17.26 -28.74
C LEU A 3 -4.13 16.71 -27.31
N GLN A 4 -4.40 15.43 -27.05
CA GLN A 4 -3.76 14.72 -25.94
C GLN A 4 -3.44 13.27 -26.32
N PHE A 5 -2.17 13.12 -26.70
CA PHE A 5 -1.25 12.00 -26.53
C PHE A 5 -1.86 10.63 -26.20
N ILE A 6 -1.92 9.82 -27.24
CA ILE A 6 -1.83 8.37 -27.19
C ILE A 6 -0.43 8.05 -26.63
N GLY A 7 -0.32 7.83 -25.32
CA GLY A 7 0.95 7.59 -24.65
C GLY A 7 0.77 6.52 -23.58
N ALA A 8 1.09 5.28 -23.97
CA ALA A 8 1.17 4.10 -23.10
C ALA A 8 -0.04 3.86 -22.19
N PHE A 9 -0.98 3.04 -22.68
CA PHE A 9 -1.66 2.11 -21.78
C PHE A 9 -0.57 1.29 -21.09
N VAL A 10 -0.17 1.71 -19.89
CA VAL A 10 0.64 0.84 -19.04
C VAL A 10 -0.31 -0.24 -18.58
N LEU A 11 -0.35 -1.34 -19.32
CA LEU A 11 -0.87 -2.61 -18.83
C LEU A 11 0.10 -3.05 -17.73
N TYR A 12 -0.07 -2.56 -16.51
CA TYR A 12 0.60 -3.13 -15.35
C TYR A 12 -0.02 -4.50 -15.09
N SER A 13 0.53 -5.53 -15.71
CA SER A 13 0.36 -6.89 -15.23
C SER A 13 1.13 -7.01 -13.91
N ALA A 14 0.49 -6.67 -12.80
CA ALA A 14 0.90 -7.12 -11.48
C ALA A 14 -0.34 -7.69 -10.80
N VAL A 15 -0.60 -8.96 -11.12
CA VAL A 15 -1.49 -9.82 -10.36
C VAL A 15 -1.06 -9.74 -8.89
N ASN A 16 -1.95 -9.27 -8.00
CA ASN A 16 -1.84 -9.40 -6.53
C ASN A 16 -0.61 -8.77 -5.83
N ALA A 17 -0.03 -7.67 -6.34
CA ALA A 17 1.07 -6.99 -5.65
C ALA A 17 0.59 -5.88 -4.69
N ILE A 18 1.07 -5.90 -3.44
CA ILE A 18 0.89 -4.79 -2.50
C ILE A 18 1.65 -3.57 -3.04
N GLN A 19 0.95 -2.45 -3.22
CA GLN A 19 1.53 -1.16 -3.58
C GLN A 19 1.91 -0.38 -2.32
N THR A 20 2.94 0.46 -2.40
CA THR A 20 3.36 1.33 -1.31
C THR A 20 3.36 2.81 -1.72
N ASN A 21 3.45 3.73 -0.76
CA ASN A 21 3.67 5.17 -1.03
C ASN A 21 5.12 5.50 -1.43
N GLU A 22 5.78 4.63 -2.18
CA GLU A 22 7.11 4.88 -2.75
C GLU A 22 7.07 5.98 -3.81
N GLU A 23 8.12 6.81 -3.86
CA GLU A 23 8.23 7.88 -4.86
C GLU A 23 8.36 7.32 -6.28
N VAL A 24 9.08 6.19 -6.42
CA VAL A 24 9.33 5.53 -7.69
C VAL A 24 8.87 4.07 -7.59
N PRO A 25 7.91 3.63 -8.42
CA PRO A 25 7.42 2.26 -8.39
C PRO A 25 8.52 1.20 -8.49
N GLY A 26 8.49 0.22 -7.59
CA GLY A 26 9.43 -0.90 -7.52
C GLY A 26 10.80 -0.58 -6.92
N LYS A 27 10.99 0.59 -6.30
CA LYS A 27 12.24 0.93 -5.57
C LYS A 27 12.20 0.58 -4.10
N GLY A 28 11.00 0.38 -3.55
CA GLY A 28 10.77 0.22 -2.13
C GLY A 28 10.88 1.56 -1.38
N ILE A 29 10.56 1.49 -0.09
CA ILE A 29 10.64 2.61 0.84
C ILE A 29 11.69 2.29 1.91
N ILE A 30 12.54 3.26 2.22
CA ILE A 30 13.45 3.17 3.37
C ILE A 30 12.74 3.78 4.56
N LEU A 31 12.53 2.98 5.60
CA LEU A 31 11.95 3.47 6.85
C LEU A 31 12.98 4.29 7.62
N ASP A 32 12.61 5.52 7.97
CA ASP A 32 13.35 6.39 8.88
C ASP A 32 12.53 6.56 10.17
N PRO A 33 12.94 5.98 11.30
CA PRO A 33 12.22 6.08 12.58
C PRO A 33 12.07 7.52 13.11
N HIS A 34 12.80 8.49 12.54
CA HIS A 34 12.67 9.91 12.87
C HIS A 34 11.70 10.65 11.94
N SER A 35 11.23 10.00 10.88
CA SER A 35 10.23 10.55 9.97
C SER A 35 8.83 10.44 10.55
N THR A 36 8.01 11.46 10.28
CA THR A 36 6.57 11.43 10.55
C THR A 36 5.76 10.89 9.37
N GLU A 37 6.43 10.57 8.25
CA GLU A 37 5.76 10.05 7.07
C GLU A 37 5.25 8.63 7.33
N PRO A 38 3.96 8.36 7.08
CA PRO A 38 3.39 7.04 7.29
C PRO A 38 3.87 6.07 6.20
N LEU A 39 3.90 4.79 6.54
CA LEU A 39 3.96 3.73 5.53
C LEU A 39 2.53 3.39 5.11
N VAL A 40 2.24 3.49 3.83
CA VAL A 40 0.94 3.12 3.25
C VAL A 40 1.12 1.85 2.44
N LEU A 41 0.31 0.84 2.72
CA LEU A 41 0.21 -0.39 1.96
C LEU A 41 -1.17 -0.46 1.33
N GLN A 42 -1.25 -0.71 0.02
CA GLN A 42 -2.51 -0.85 -0.70
C GLN A 42 -2.57 -2.18 -1.44
N CYS A 43 -3.66 -2.92 -1.25
CA CYS A 43 -3.92 -4.18 -1.93
C CYS A 43 -5.02 -4.00 -2.99
N ASN A 44 -4.62 -3.74 -4.23
CA ASN A 44 -5.55 -3.74 -5.36
C ASN A 44 -5.73 -5.16 -5.90
N TYR A 45 -6.59 -5.93 -5.24
CA TYR A 45 -6.97 -7.28 -5.69
C TYR A 45 -7.78 -7.18 -6.99
N THR A 46 -7.27 -7.76 -8.08
CA THR A 46 -7.78 -7.53 -9.44
C THR A 46 -9.02 -8.33 -9.78
N ASP A 47 -9.29 -9.42 -9.04
CA ASP A 47 -10.26 -10.43 -9.48
C ASP A 47 -11.64 -10.24 -8.83
N ASP A 48 -11.70 -9.58 -7.68
CA ASP A 48 -12.96 -9.23 -6.99
C ASP A 48 -12.76 -8.09 -5.97
N PRO A 49 -13.01 -6.83 -6.37
CA PRO A 49 -12.91 -5.66 -5.49
C PRO A 49 -13.89 -5.67 -4.30
N SER A 50 -14.83 -6.61 -4.23
CA SER A 50 -15.78 -6.74 -3.12
C SER A 50 -15.27 -7.60 -1.97
N LYS A 51 -14.07 -8.18 -2.09
CA LYS A 51 -13.47 -8.99 -1.03
C LYS A 51 -12.83 -8.13 0.03
N ASP A 52 -13.08 -8.51 1.28
CA ASP A 52 -12.39 -7.93 2.43
C ASP A 52 -10.89 -8.28 2.39
N VAL A 53 -10.06 -7.27 2.59
CA VAL A 53 -8.61 -7.44 2.77
C VAL A 53 -8.29 -7.49 4.25
N LEU A 54 -7.60 -8.56 4.66
CA LEU A 54 -7.12 -8.74 6.03
C LEU A 54 -5.61 -8.56 6.08
N TRP A 55 -5.13 -7.78 7.05
CA TRP A 55 -3.71 -7.50 7.24
C TRP A 55 -3.16 -8.33 8.39
N PHE A 56 -1.96 -8.88 8.20
CA PHE A 56 -1.26 -9.70 9.20
C PHE A 56 0.20 -9.28 9.30
N LYS A 57 0.74 -9.35 10.51
CA LYS A 57 2.17 -9.21 10.80
C LYS A 57 2.56 -10.32 11.78
N ASP A 58 3.65 -11.05 11.49
CA ASP A 58 4.13 -12.14 12.34
C ASP A 58 3.06 -13.20 12.67
N GLY A 59 2.18 -13.49 11.71
CA GLY A 59 1.06 -14.44 11.90
C GLY A 59 -0.09 -13.92 12.76
N SER A 60 0.00 -12.69 13.28
CA SER A 60 -1.05 -12.03 14.06
C SER A 60 -1.84 -11.07 13.17
N LYS A 61 -3.17 -11.11 13.29
CA LYS A 61 -4.05 -10.18 12.57
C LYS A 61 -3.87 -8.78 13.11
N ILE A 62 -3.70 -7.80 12.21
CA ILE A 62 -3.69 -6.38 12.56
C ILE A 62 -5.14 -5.92 12.70
N GLU A 63 -5.47 -5.39 13.86
CA GLU A 63 -6.72 -4.67 14.10
C GLU A 63 -6.42 -3.16 14.11
N GLY A 64 -7.41 -2.34 13.76
CA GLY A 64 -7.24 -0.89 13.73
C GLY A 64 -7.05 -0.30 15.13
N ASP A 65 -6.06 0.58 15.29
CA ASP A 65 -5.76 1.31 16.52
C ASP A 65 -5.09 2.67 16.23
N THR A 66 -4.37 3.23 17.21
CA THR A 66 -3.65 4.51 17.04
C THR A 66 -2.43 4.41 16.12
N ARG A 67 -1.82 3.24 15.97
CA ARG A 67 -0.66 2.99 15.09
C ARG A 67 -1.10 2.51 13.71
N TYR A 68 -2.12 1.64 13.65
CA TYR A 68 -2.61 1.01 12.43
C TYR A 68 -4.00 1.54 12.06
N SER A 69 -4.10 2.24 10.92
CA SER A 69 -5.37 2.66 10.36
C SER A 69 -5.72 1.82 9.13
N ILE A 70 -6.91 1.21 9.13
CA ILE A 70 -7.39 0.34 8.06
C ILE A 70 -8.51 1.05 7.31
N ASN A 71 -8.36 1.19 6.00
CA ASN A 71 -9.41 1.66 5.10
C ASN A 71 -9.86 0.47 4.24
N SER A 72 -11.04 -0.07 4.55
CA SER A 72 -11.63 -1.19 3.82
C SER A 72 -11.99 -0.82 2.39
N ASP A 73 -12.51 0.40 2.16
CA ASP A 73 -13.04 0.82 0.86
C ASP A 73 -11.95 0.90 -0.22
N ASN A 74 -10.75 1.29 0.19
CA ASN A 74 -9.58 1.45 -0.69
C ASN A 74 -8.54 0.34 -0.50
N HIS A 75 -8.84 -0.67 0.33
CA HIS A 75 -7.95 -1.76 0.70
C HIS A 75 -6.56 -1.28 1.18
N MET A 76 -6.54 -0.28 2.06
CA MET A 76 -5.31 0.32 2.57
C MET A 76 -5.07 -0.02 4.05
N LEU A 77 -3.79 -0.25 4.37
CA LEU A 77 -3.26 -0.18 5.72
C LEU A 77 -2.29 0.99 5.80
N ILE A 78 -2.44 1.82 6.82
CA ILE A 78 -1.56 2.94 7.13
C ILE A 78 -0.88 2.64 8.46
N VAL A 79 0.45 2.56 8.45
CA VAL A 79 1.28 2.42 9.64
C VAL A 79 1.84 3.79 10.00
N SER A 80 1.42 4.31 11.15
CA SER A 80 1.89 5.60 11.68
C SER A 80 3.23 5.43 12.39
N ASN A 81 4.14 6.38 12.17
CA ASN A 81 5.51 6.37 12.74
C ASN A 81 6.21 5.01 12.51
N PRO A 82 6.32 4.56 11.25
CA PRO A 82 6.88 3.25 10.95
C PRO A 82 8.36 3.16 11.36
N ASP A 83 8.76 1.99 11.84
CA ASP A 83 10.14 1.74 12.25
C ASP A 83 10.68 0.44 11.62
N TYR A 84 11.96 0.12 11.85
CA TYR A 84 12.59 -1.07 11.26
C TYR A 84 11.90 -2.39 11.63
N GLY A 85 11.19 -2.44 12.75
CA GLY A 85 10.42 -3.60 13.18
C GLY A 85 9.16 -3.83 12.33
N ASP A 86 8.73 -2.88 11.50
CA ASP A 86 7.62 -3.05 10.55
C ASP A 86 8.04 -3.72 9.23
N ALA A 87 9.34 -3.91 9.01
CA ALA A 87 9.87 -4.62 7.84
C ALA A 87 10.18 -6.12 8.11
N ALA A 88 10.09 -6.56 9.37
CA ALA A 88 10.43 -7.91 9.80
C ALA A 88 9.27 -8.91 9.61
#